data_AF-A0A7X8K211-F1
#
_entry.id   AF-A0A7X8K211-F1
#
_cell.length_a   1.000
_cell.length_b   1.000
_cell.length_c   1.000
_cell.angle_alpha   90.00
_cell.angle_beta   90.00
_cell.angle_gamma   90.00
#
_symmetry.space_group_name_H-M   'P 1'
#
loop_
_entity.id
_entity.type
_entity.pdbx_description
1 polymer ?
#
loop_
_entity_poly.entity_id
_entity_poly.type
_entity_poly.pdbx_seq_one_letter_code
_entity_poly.pdbx_strand_id
1 'polypeptide(L)'
;MLWQRVVTAVIGIPLILLVFYFAGVPLMIVSLVAAAMGINEFIRLEKAMGLTPLAIWSYVIGLICLLFGIYLWHGQYFSLAMWVVFLASSAHFLILFPERNLGDLGATYLGGLYVGGLFSFLIRLREFHPEGWMLVILVFLLTWANDTGAFFIGSKFGKHRLSPKLSPKKSIEGFVGG
;
A
#
# COMPACT_ATOMS: atom_id res chain seq x y z
N MET A 1 -19.40 -20.37 -2.43
CA MET A 1 -18.85 -19.12 -1.84
C MET A 1 -17.81 -19.38 -0.74
N LEU A 2 -18.05 -20.26 0.25
CA LEU A 2 -17.03 -20.56 1.28
C LEU A 2 -15.82 -21.31 0.72
N TRP A 3 -16.05 -22.34 -0.10
CA TRP A 3 -14.99 -23.15 -0.71
C TRP A 3 -13.96 -22.33 -1.49
N GLN A 4 -14.42 -21.36 -2.29
CA GLN A 4 -13.53 -20.45 -3.03
C GLN A 4 -12.62 -19.65 -2.10
N ARG A 5 -13.14 -19.17 -0.96
CA ARG A 5 -12.34 -18.42 0.03
C ARG A 5 -11.29 -19.30 0.71
N VAL A 6 -11.66 -20.54 1.04
CA VAL A 6 -10.74 -21.50 1.65
C VAL A 6 -9.63 -21.85 0.68
N VAL A 7 -9.96 -22.18 -0.58
CA VAL A 7 -8.97 -22.51 -1.60
C VAL A 7 -8.02 -21.34 -1.85
N THR A 8 -8.52 -20.10 -1.96
CA THR A 8 -7.66 -18.93 -2.14
C THR A 8 -6.75 -18.69 -0.95
N ALA A 9 -7.21 -18.94 0.29
CA ALA A 9 -6.38 -18.77 1.48
C ALA A 9 -5.30 -19.86 1.57
N VAL A 10 -5.68 -21.12 1.35
CA VAL A 10 -4.78 -22.29 1.42
C VAL A 10 -3.68 -22.22 0.36
N ILE A 11 -3.97 -21.67 -0.83
CA ILE A 11 -2.96 -21.49 -1.89
C ILE A 11 -2.21 -20.17 -1.72
N GLY A 12 -2.93 -19.08 -1.41
CA GLY A 12 -2.37 -17.73 -1.37
C GLY A 12 -1.38 -17.52 -0.23
N ILE A 13 -1.67 -18.04 0.97
CA ILE A 13 -0.78 -17.87 2.13
C ILE A 13 0.59 -18.53 1.89
N PRO A 14 0.69 -19.83 1.53
CA PRO A 14 1.98 -20.44 1.22
C PRO A 14 2.72 -19.78 0.07
N LEU A 15 2.00 -19.34 -0.98
CA LEU A 15 2.61 -18.65 -2.11
C LEU A 15 3.27 -17.33 -1.66
N ILE A 16 2.59 -16.53 -0.84
CA ILE A 16 3.12 -15.27 -0.30
C ILE A 16 4.35 -15.54 0.60
N LEU A 17 4.28 -16.55 1.47
CA LEU A 17 5.39 -16.93 2.32
C LEU A 17 6.62 -17.38 1.50
N LEU A 18 6.39 -18.13 0.42
CA LEU A 18 7.44 -18.57 -0.48
C LEU A 18 8.10 -17.39 -1.20
N VAL A 19 7.31 -16.41 -1.66
CA VAL A 19 7.81 -15.18 -2.27
C VAL A 19 8.67 -14.38 -1.28
N PHE A 20 8.26 -14.31 -0.01
CA PHE A 20 9.06 -13.68 1.03
C PHE A 20 10.37 -14.42 1.29
N TYR A 21 10.39 -15.75 1.20
CA TYR A 21 11.61 -16.53 1.39
C TYR A 21 12.66 -16.23 0.31
N PHE A 22 12.28 -16.25 -0.97
CA PHE A 22 13.23 -16.12 -2.09
C PHE A 22 13.81 -14.70 -2.31
N ALA A 23 13.15 -13.64 -1.83
CA ALA A 23 13.57 -12.24 -2.00
C ALA A 23 13.82 -11.84 -3.47
N GLY A 24 14.42 -10.67 -3.73
CA GLY A 24 14.84 -10.25 -5.08
C GLY A 24 13.72 -10.12 -6.12
N VAL A 25 13.95 -10.64 -7.32
CA VAL A 25 13.06 -10.45 -8.49
C VAL A 25 11.64 -11.00 -8.29
N PRO A 26 11.42 -12.21 -7.73
CA PRO A 26 10.07 -12.68 -7.41
C PRO A 26 9.29 -11.72 -6.50
N LEU A 27 9.91 -11.24 -5.43
CA LEU A 27 9.28 -10.28 -4.51
C LEU A 27 8.98 -8.95 -5.19
N MET A 28 9.88 -8.49 -6.06
CA MET A 28 9.68 -7.28 -6.87
C MET A 28 8.45 -7.40 -7.77
N ILE A 29 8.33 -8.48 -8.53
CA ILE A 29 7.22 -8.69 -9.47
C ILE A 29 5.89 -8.75 -8.72
N VAL A 30 5.84 -9.51 -7.62
CA VAL A 30 4.62 -9.62 -6.81
C VAL A 30 4.24 -8.26 -6.20
N SER A 31 5.22 -7.52 -5.68
CA SER A 31 4.97 -6.19 -5.10
C SER A 31 4.55 -5.17 -6.16
N LEU A 32 5.11 -5.24 -7.38
CA LEU A 32 4.71 -4.41 -8.52
C LEU A 32 3.27 -4.67 -8.94
N VAL A 33 2.90 -5.94 -9.11
CA VAL A 33 1.54 -6.31 -9.49
C VAL A 33 0.56 -5.89 -8.39
N ALA A 34 0.87 -6.20 -7.13
CA ALA A 34 0.02 -5.83 -5.99
C ALA A 34 -0.13 -4.31 -5.86
N ALA A 35 0.96 -3.54 -5.98
CA ALA A 35 0.92 -2.09 -5.93
C ALA A 35 0.15 -1.50 -7.13
N ALA A 36 0.34 -2.00 -8.35
CA ALA A 36 -0.40 -1.54 -9.52
C ALA A 36 -1.91 -1.78 -9.37
N MET A 37 -2.29 -2.97 -8.88
CA MET A 37 -3.69 -3.26 -8.56
C MET A 37 -4.23 -2.33 -7.47
N GLY A 38 -3.45 -2.09 -6.41
CA GLY A 38 -3.82 -1.19 -5.32
C GLY A 38 -3.97 0.26 -5.78
N ILE A 39 -3.05 0.76 -6.61
CA ILE A 39 -3.11 2.09 -7.22
C ILE A 39 -4.34 2.21 -8.11
N ASN A 40 -4.66 1.19 -8.90
CA ASN A 40 -5.85 1.19 -9.75
C ASN A 40 -7.14 1.30 -8.93
N GLU A 41 -7.26 0.52 -7.85
CA GLU A 41 -8.42 0.60 -6.94
C GLU A 41 -8.46 1.96 -6.22
N PHE A 42 -7.31 2.50 -5.81
CA PHE A 42 -7.24 3.81 -5.18
C PHE A 42 -7.69 4.93 -6.13
N ILE A 43 -7.24 4.91 -7.38
CA ILE A 43 -7.68 5.85 -8.42
C ILE A 43 -9.19 5.74 -8.67
N ARG A 44 -9.76 4.53 -8.63
CA ARG A 44 -11.21 4.34 -8.76
C ARG A 44 -11.96 4.99 -7.61
N LEU A 45 -11.45 4.90 -6.38
CA LEU A 45 -12.03 5.58 -5.22
C LEU A 45 -11.94 7.10 -5.36
N GLU A 46 -10.79 7.63 -5.79
CA GLU A 46 -10.62 9.07 -6.05
C GLU A 46 -11.62 9.58 -7.08
N LYS A 47 -11.80 8.84 -8.19
CA LYS A 47 -12.81 9.14 -9.21
C LYS A 47 -14.23 9.09 -8.67
N ALA A 48 -14.55 8.12 -7.80
CA ALA A 48 -15.85 8.04 -7.15
C ALA A 48 -16.11 9.23 -6.19
N MET A 49 -15.06 9.86 -5.67
CA MET A 49 -15.14 11.09 -4.87
C MET A 49 -15.23 12.37 -5.74
N GLY A 50 -15.28 12.25 -7.07
CA GLY A 50 -15.34 13.39 -7.99
C GLY A 50 -13.98 14.00 -8.33
N LEU A 51 -12.88 13.37 -7.92
CA LEU A 51 -11.53 13.78 -8.31
C LEU A 51 -11.14 13.15 -9.64
N THR A 52 -10.22 13.78 -10.34
CA THR A 52 -9.76 13.34 -11.65
C THR A 52 -8.22 13.24 -11.64
N PRO A 53 -7.65 12.28 -10.88
CA PRO A 53 -6.21 12.14 -10.72
C PRO A 53 -5.50 11.83 -12.05
N LEU A 54 -4.27 12.30 -12.18
CA LEU A 54 -3.39 12.01 -13.30
C LEU A 54 -2.80 10.60 -13.14
N ALA A 55 -3.63 9.58 -13.39
CA ALA A 55 -3.35 8.17 -13.11
C ALA A 55 -1.93 7.69 -13.48
N ILE A 56 -1.42 8.11 -14.65
CA ILE A 56 -0.07 7.73 -15.11
C ILE A 56 1.01 8.09 -14.09
N TRP A 57 0.90 9.27 -13.46
CA TRP A 57 1.87 9.73 -12.48
C TRP A 57 1.77 8.97 -11.17
N SER A 58 0.58 8.52 -10.74
CA SER A 58 0.45 7.62 -9.59
C SER A 58 1.21 6.31 -9.80
N TYR A 59 1.09 5.71 -11.00
CA TYR A 59 1.84 4.50 -11.34
C TYR A 59 3.35 4.74 -11.42
N VAL A 60 3.78 5.83 -12.05
CA VAL A 60 5.21 6.19 -12.16
C VAL A 60 5.82 6.42 -10.78
N ILE A 61 5.14 7.17 -9.91
CA ILE A 61 5.58 7.39 -8.53
C ILE A 61 5.69 6.05 -7.79
N GLY A 62 4.65 5.22 -7.87
CA GLY A 62 4.66 3.92 -7.21
C GLY A 62 5.77 3.00 -7.70
N LEU A 63 6.03 2.97 -9.02
CA LEU A 63 7.13 2.24 -9.63
C LEU A 63 8.49 2.73 -9.11
N ILE A 64 8.73 4.04 -9.08
CA ILE A 64 9.99 4.61 -8.59
C ILE A 64 10.21 4.26 -7.11
N CYS A 65 9.17 4.35 -6.28
CA CYS A 65 9.25 3.94 -4.88
C CYS A 65 9.64 2.45 -4.74
N LEU A 66 9.06 1.56 -5.55
CA LEU A 66 9.39 0.13 -5.51
C LEU A 66 10.81 -0.16 -6.00
N LEU A 67 11.25 0.51 -7.07
CA LEU A 67 12.62 0.39 -7.58
C LEU A 67 13.65 0.91 -6.56
N PHE A 68 13.31 1.96 -5.81
CA PHE A 68 14.10 2.42 -4.65
C PHE A 68 14.19 1.37 -3.55
N GLY A 69 13.10 0.62 -3.32
CA GLY A 69 13.07 -0.48 -2.37
C GLY A 69 14.14 -1.55 -2.59
N ILE A 70 14.65 -1.69 -3.82
CA ILE A 70 15.55 -2.79 -4.21
C ILE A 70 16.93 -2.29 -4.64
N TYR A 71 17.00 -1.32 -5.57
CA TYR A 71 18.22 -1.07 -6.35
C TYR A 71 18.86 0.31 -6.13
N LEU A 72 18.09 1.32 -5.70
CA LEU A 72 18.54 2.73 -5.72
C LEU A 72 18.81 3.31 -4.33
N TRP A 73 19.23 2.48 -3.37
CA TRP A 73 19.46 2.90 -1.97
C TRP A 73 20.53 4.01 -1.82
N HIS A 74 21.39 4.19 -2.81
CA HIS A 74 22.22 5.39 -2.91
C HIS A 74 21.33 6.60 -3.22
N GLY A 75 20.82 7.24 -2.16
CA GLY A 75 19.69 8.17 -2.16
C GLY A 75 19.72 9.33 -3.15
N GLN A 76 20.89 9.65 -3.72
CA GLN A 76 21.06 10.66 -4.77
C GLN A 76 20.19 10.40 -6.01
N TYR A 77 20.04 9.15 -6.44
CA TYR A 77 19.27 8.84 -7.66
C TYR A 77 17.76 8.84 -7.39
N PHE A 78 17.35 8.43 -6.19
CA PHE A 78 15.94 8.45 -5.80
C PHE A 78 15.43 9.88 -5.65
N SER A 79 16.17 10.74 -4.95
CA SER A 79 15.78 12.15 -4.80
C SER A 79 15.69 12.84 -6.16
N LEU A 80 16.65 12.56 -7.06
CA LEU A 80 16.62 13.11 -8.42
C LEU A 80 15.41 12.61 -9.21
N ALA A 81 15.13 11.29 -9.19
CA ALA A 81 13.99 10.71 -9.88
C ALA A 81 12.65 11.28 -9.38
N MET A 82 12.50 11.42 -8.06
CA MET A 82 11.31 12.03 -7.45
C MET A 82 11.17 13.51 -7.83
N TRP A 83 12.27 14.27 -7.87
CA TRP A 83 12.27 15.66 -8.34
C TRP A 83 11.86 15.76 -9.81
N VAL A 84 12.40 14.91 -10.68
CA VAL A 84 12.05 14.89 -12.11
C VAL A 84 10.58 14.57 -12.31
N VAL A 85 10.06 13.56 -11.61
CA VAL A 85 8.62 13.23 -11.65
C VAL A 85 7.76 14.35 -11.08
N PHE A 86 8.24 15.02 -10.02
CA PHE A 86 7.53 16.14 -9.46
C PHE A 86 7.36 17.28 -10.46
N LEU A 87 8.45 17.68 -11.12
CA LEU A 87 8.45 18.73 -12.13
C LEU A 87 7.63 18.34 -13.36
N ALA A 88 7.79 17.11 -13.86
CA ALA A 88 7.09 16.64 -15.05
C ALA A 88 5.57 16.49 -14.82
N SER A 89 5.16 15.98 -13.65
CA SER A 89 3.74 15.88 -13.30
C SER A 89 3.10 17.24 -13.04
N SER A 90 3.84 18.18 -12.45
CA SER A 90 3.38 19.56 -12.26
C SER A 90 3.24 20.30 -13.60
N ALA A 91 4.18 20.11 -14.53
CA ALA A 91 4.07 20.66 -15.88
C ALA A 91 2.86 20.08 -16.64
N HIS A 92 2.65 18.75 -16.57
CA HIS A 92 1.46 18.11 -17.15
C HIS A 92 0.16 18.64 -16.52
N PHE A 93 0.14 18.85 -15.20
CA PHE A 93 -0.98 19.46 -14.51
C PHE A 93 -1.27 20.88 -15.02
N LEU A 94 -0.24 21.72 -15.18
CA LEU A 94 -0.40 23.09 -15.68
C LEU A 94 -0.93 23.16 -17.11
N ILE A 95 -0.56 22.20 -17.97
CA ILE A 95 -1.11 22.11 -19.34
C ILE A 95 -2.61 21.83 -19.33
N LEU A 96 -3.10 21.09 -18.34
CA LEU A 96 -4.50 20.73 -18.18
C LEU A 96 -5.28 21.73 -17.30
N PHE A 97 -4.64 22.81 -16.85
CA PHE A 97 -5.31 23.87 -16.09
C PHE A 97 -6.18 24.72 -17.04
N PRO A 98 -7.43 25.07 -16.68
CA PRO A 98 -8.09 24.93 -15.38
C PRO A 98 -9.00 23.69 -15.25
N GLU A 99 -8.98 22.75 -16.21
CA GLU A 99 -9.81 21.54 -16.16
C GLU A 99 -9.48 20.64 -14.97
N ARG A 100 -8.26 20.76 -14.43
CA ARG A 100 -7.78 20.04 -13.24
C ARG A 100 -7.56 21.00 -12.08
N ASN A 101 -7.85 20.51 -10.87
CA ASN A 101 -7.64 21.26 -9.62
C ASN A 101 -6.46 20.70 -8.81
N LEU A 102 -6.02 21.47 -7.80
CA LEU A 102 -4.92 21.04 -6.93
C LEU A 102 -5.24 19.74 -6.15
N GLY A 103 -6.52 19.45 -5.91
CA GLY A 103 -6.97 18.19 -5.33
C GLY A 103 -6.66 16.98 -6.22
N ASP A 104 -6.75 17.12 -7.55
CA ASP A 104 -6.39 16.07 -8.52
C ASP A 104 -4.90 15.75 -8.48
N LEU A 105 -4.07 16.80 -8.35
CA LEU A 105 -2.63 16.64 -8.18
C LEU A 105 -2.34 15.97 -6.84
N GLY A 106 -2.95 16.43 -5.74
CA GLY A 106 -2.82 15.83 -4.42
C GLY A 106 -3.21 14.34 -4.39
N ALA A 107 -4.34 13.99 -5.02
CA ALA A 107 -4.80 12.62 -5.20
C ALA A 107 -3.78 11.77 -5.96
N THR A 108 -3.24 12.30 -7.07
CA THR A 108 -2.21 11.63 -7.87
C THR A 108 -1.01 11.18 -7.01
N TYR A 109 -0.49 12.10 -6.18
CA TYR A 109 0.61 11.80 -5.26
C TYR A 109 0.20 10.86 -4.14
N LEU A 110 -0.99 11.05 -3.58
CA LEU A 110 -1.50 10.19 -2.53
C LEU A 110 -1.58 8.74 -3.01
N GLY A 111 -2.18 8.48 -4.18
CA GLY A 111 -2.25 7.13 -4.73
C GLY A 111 -0.88 6.48 -4.95
N GLY A 112 0.07 7.21 -5.53
CA GLY A 112 1.41 6.70 -5.79
C GLY A 112 2.25 6.47 -4.53
N LEU A 113 2.32 7.48 -3.65
CA LEU A 113 3.14 7.44 -2.43
C LEU A 113 2.51 6.54 -1.36
N TYR A 114 1.20 6.58 -1.19
CA TYR A 114 0.52 5.76 -0.18
C TYR A 114 0.59 4.29 -0.56
N VAL A 115 0.24 3.92 -1.79
CA VAL A 115 0.26 2.50 -2.17
C VAL A 115 1.68 2.05 -2.49
N GLY A 116 2.32 2.64 -3.50
CA GLY A 116 3.64 2.22 -3.96
C GLY A 116 4.75 2.50 -2.94
N GLY A 117 4.70 3.64 -2.26
CA GLY A 117 5.63 3.97 -1.19
C GLY A 117 5.56 3.01 -0.01
N LEU A 118 4.36 2.65 0.47
CA LEU A 118 4.24 1.68 1.58
C LEU A 118 4.68 0.28 1.17
N PHE A 119 4.38 -0.18 -0.05
CA PHE A 119 4.90 -1.45 -0.56
C PHE A 119 6.43 -1.48 -0.69
N SER A 120 7.07 -0.33 -0.94
CA SER A 120 8.54 -0.27 -0.96
C SER A 120 9.17 -0.65 0.39
N PHE A 121 8.52 -0.32 1.51
CA PHE A 121 9.01 -0.68 2.84
C PHE A 121 8.94 -2.18 3.11
N LEU A 122 7.96 -2.89 2.54
CA LEU A 122 7.90 -4.35 2.60
C LEU A 122 9.15 -4.97 1.99
N ILE A 123 9.55 -4.48 0.81
CA ILE A 123 10.74 -4.96 0.12
C ILE A 123 12.01 -4.61 0.91
N ARG A 124 12.10 -3.38 1.42
CA ARG A 124 13.21 -2.94 2.28
C ARG A 124 13.34 -3.79 3.53
N LEU A 125 12.23 -4.11 4.19
CA LEU A 125 12.23 -4.94 5.39
C LEU A 125 12.76 -6.34 5.08
N ARG A 126 12.41 -6.90 3.91
CA ARG A 126 12.92 -8.20 3.48
C ARG A 126 14.42 -8.19 3.19
N GLU A 127 14.88 -7.17 2.47
CA GLU A 127 16.27 -7.03 1.99
C GLU A 127 17.21 -6.44 3.04
N PHE A 128 16.69 -5.98 4.18
CA PHE A 128 17.48 -5.38 5.26
C PHE A 128 18.54 -6.32 5.85
N HIS A 129 18.23 -7.62 5.91
CA HIS A 129 19.08 -8.66 6.46
C HIS A 129 18.81 -9.99 5.74
N PRO A 130 19.77 -10.94 5.66
CA PRO A 130 19.50 -12.28 5.12
C PRO A 130 18.26 -12.96 5.73
N GLU A 131 18.03 -12.74 7.02
CA GLU A 131 16.86 -13.23 7.78
C GLU A 131 15.64 -12.28 7.75
N GLY A 132 15.64 -11.25 6.91
CA GLY A 132 14.53 -10.28 6.81
C GLY A 132 13.17 -10.91 6.46
N TRP A 133 13.14 -12.13 5.92
CA TRP A 133 11.90 -12.87 5.72
C TRP A 133 11.18 -13.14 7.05
N MET A 134 11.91 -13.37 8.13
CA MET A 134 11.33 -13.56 9.47
C MET A 134 10.67 -12.27 9.95
N LEU A 135 11.28 -11.12 9.68
CA LEU A 135 10.72 -9.80 10.01
C LEU A 135 9.44 -9.53 9.23
N VAL A 136 9.44 -9.84 7.93
CA VAL A 136 8.22 -9.71 7.11
C VAL A 136 7.12 -10.62 7.64
N ILE A 137 7.40 -11.90 7.89
CA ILE A 137 6.42 -12.82 8.47
C ILE A 137 5.90 -12.31 9.81
N LEU A 138 6.79 -11.80 10.66
CA LEU A 138 6.41 -11.23 11.95
C LEU A 138 5.43 -10.05 11.78
N VAL A 139 5.68 -9.12 10.86
CA VAL A 139 4.77 -7.99 10.60
C VAL A 139 3.39 -8.49 10.15
N PHE A 140 3.33 -9.47 9.25
CA PHE A 140 2.05 -10.05 8.82
C PHE A 140 1.33 -10.76 9.97
N LEU A 141 2.04 -11.57 10.76
CA LEU A 141 1.47 -12.26 11.91
C LEU A 141 0.96 -11.29 12.96
N LEU A 142 1.71 -10.23 13.28
CA LEU A 142 1.27 -9.19 14.22
C LEU A 142 0.05 -8.45 13.69
N THR A 143 0.01 -8.12 12.39
CA THR A 143 -1.14 -7.45 11.78
C THR A 143 -2.40 -8.33 11.83
N TRP A 144 -2.27 -9.62 11.47
CA TRP A 144 -3.38 -10.57 11.54
C TRP A 144 -3.83 -10.87 12.97
N ALA A 145 -2.89 -11.01 13.91
CA ALA A 145 -3.18 -11.19 15.31
C ALA A 145 -3.91 -9.98 15.90
N ASN A 146 -3.43 -8.77 15.59
CA ASN A 146 -4.07 -7.51 15.97
C ASN A 146 -5.50 -7.42 15.42
N ASP A 147 -5.70 -7.69 14.13
CA ASP A 147 -7.05 -7.65 13.53
C ASP A 147 -7.99 -8.69 14.14
N THR A 148 -7.47 -9.88 14.46
CA THR A 148 -8.22 -10.95 15.11
C THR A 148 -8.58 -10.60 16.55
N GLY A 149 -7.63 -10.08 17.33
CA GLY A 149 -7.83 -9.62 18.71
C GLY A 149 -8.84 -8.47 18.78
N ALA A 150 -8.66 -7.47 17.91
CA ALA A 150 -9.56 -6.34 17.78
C ALA A 150 -10.98 -6.77 17.39
N PHE A 151 -11.12 -7.75 16.50
CA PHE A 151 -12.43 -8.30 16.14
C PHE A 151 -13.11 -9.01 17.32
N PHE A 152 -12.42 -9.91 18.02
CA PHE A 152 -13.02 -10.68 19.12
C PHE A 152 -13.35 -9.81 20.32
N ILE A 153 -12.41 -8.97 20.76
CA ILE A 153 -12.61 -8.09 21.90
C ILE A 153 -13.60 -6.99 21.54
N GLY A 154 -13.47 -6.40 20.36
CA GLY A 154 -14.38 -5.35 19.90
C GLY A 154 -15.81 -5.84 19.72
N SER A 155 -16.03 -7.07 19.25
CA SER A 155 -17.38 -7.63 19.07
C SER A 155 -18.04 -8.02 20.39
N LYS A 156 -17.27 -8.53 21.37
CA LYS A 156 -17.82 -9.03 22.63
C LYS A 156 -17.93 -7.94 23.70
N PHE A 157 -16.99 -7.00 23.73
CA PHE A 157 -16.85 -6.00 24.80
C PHE A 157 -16.93 -4.56 24.30
N GLY A 158 -17.09 -4.32 23.00
CA GLY A 158 -17.11 -2.99 22.41
C GLY A 158 -18.32 -2.16 22.87
N LYS A 159 -18.06 -1.18 23.74
CA LYS A 159 -19.07 -0.21 24.20
C LYS A 159 -18.79 1.17 23.64
N HIS A 160 -17.52 1.57 23.56
CA HIS A 160 -17.12 2.89 23.09
C HIS A 160 -16.69 2.85 21.63
N ARG A 161 -17.34 3.64 20.78
CA ARG A 161 -17.02 3.71 19.35
C ARG A 161 -15.77 4.55 19.12
N LEU A 162 -14.82 4.03 18.36
CA LEU A 162 -13.56 4.71 18.06
C LEU A 162 -13.74 5.82 17.04
N SER A 163 -14.50 5.57 15.96
CA SER A 163 -14.77 6.57 14.93
C SER A 163 -16.18 6.39 14.35
N PRO A 164 -17.22 6.97 14.97
CA PRO A 164 -18.61 6.71 14.62
C PRO A 164 -18.97 7.08 13.18
N LYS A 165 -18.40 8.18 12.65
CA LYS A 165 -18.72 8.69 11.31
C LYS A 165 -17.95 7.97 10.20
N LEU A 166 -16.70 7.56 10.45
CA LEU A 166 -15.84 6.93 9.45
C LEU A 166 -15.94 5.40 9.47
N SER A 167 -16.04 4.80 10.66
CA SER A 167 -16.05 3.35 10.84
C SER A 167 -16.90 2.95 12.05
N PRO A 168 -18.23 2.86 11.90
CA PRO A 168 -19.17 2.72 13.03
C PRO A 168 -18.99 1.40 13.81
N LYS A 169 -18.34 0.40 13.22
CA LYS A 169 -18.11 -0.90 13.86
C LYS A 169 -16.84 -0.95 14.71
N LYS A 170 -15.90 0.00 14.58
CA LYS A 170 -14.66 0.02 15.39
C LYS A 170 -14.95 0.53 16.80
N SER A 171 -14.43 -0.18 17.80
CA SER A 171 -14.52 0.19 19.22
C SER A 171 -13.15 0.45 19.84
N ILE A 172 -13.10 1.25 20.90
CA ILE A 172 -11.87 1.53 21.65
C ILE A 172 -11.38 0.25 22.34
N GLU A 173 -12.30 -0.55 22.86
CA GLU A 173 -11.96 -1.84 23.48
C GLU A 173 -11.36 -2.81 22.45
N GLY A 174 -11.88 -2.80 21.22
CA GLY A 174 -11.27 -3.55 20.12
C GLY A 174 -9.86 -3.04 19.79
N PHE A 175 -9.64 -1.72 19.77
CA PHE A 175 -8.32 -1.14 19.54
C PHE A 175 -7.28 -1.53 20.60
N VAL A 176 -7.67 -1.57 21.87
CA VAL A 176 -6.77 -2.01 22.97
C VAL A 176 -6.55 -3.52 22.98
N GLY A 177 -7.50 -4.28 22.43
CA GLY A 177 -7.46 -5.73 22.38
C GLY A 177 -6.70 -6.32 21.19
N GLY A 178 -6.45 -5.52 20.15
CA GLY A 178 -5.53 -5.86 19.06
C GLY A 178 -4.12 -5.46 19.42
#